data_AF-A0A918NZ74-F1
#
_entry.id   AF-A0A918NZ74-F1
#
_cell.length_a   1.000
_cell.length_b   1.000
_cell.length_c   1.000
_cell.angle_alpha   90.00
_cell.angle_beta   90.00
_cell.angle_gamma   90.00
#
_symmetry.space_group_name_H-M   'P 1'
#
loop_
_entity.id
_entity.type
_entity.pdbx_description
1 polymer ?
#
loop_
_entity_poly.entity_id
_entity_poly.type
_entity_poly.pdbx_seq_one_letter_code
_entity_poly.pdbx_strand_id
1 'polypeptide(L)'
;MSSLITEDEISHETELVWLEDIESLDYVRQSLDRLPTRKGKPAYHRDGRMVGYALLGPEAKPSRSSGTFRRRVFWLLPHDRDSEPAGLYAKGAPAEAVDPRTLTARVKGYKTERSEGGPPSTAMKELGITLPL
;
A
#
# COMPACT_ATOMS: atom_id res chain seq x y z
N MET A 1 -3.64 -11.14 -16.08
CA MET A 1 -4.10 -10.40 -14.89
C MET A 1 -2.94 -10.32 -13.91
N SER A 2 -2.13 -9.26 -13.96
CA SER A 2 -1.02 -9.04 -13.01
C SER A 2 -1.42 -7.87 -12.11
N SER A 3 -1.52 -8.13 -10.80
CA SER A 3 -1.80 -7.15 -9.74
C SER A 3 -0.56 -6.34 -9.34
N LEU A 4 0.53 -6.41 -10.12
CA LEU A 4 1.76 -5.69 -9.84
C LEU A 4 1.73 -4.36 -10.59
N ILE A 5 1.43 -3.29 -9.85
CA ILE A 5 1.64 -1.92 -10.29
C ILE A 5 3.09 -1.80 -10.79
N THR A 6 3.28 -1.34 -12.03
CA THR A 6 4.62 -1.14 -12.59
C THR A 6 5.17 0.23 -12.21
N GLU A 7 6.50 0.38 -12.25
CA GLU A 7 7.15 1.66 -11.95
C GLU A 7 6.73 2.77 -12.93
N ASP A 8 6.44 2.43 -14.19
CA ASP A 8 5.90 3.37 -15.18
C ASP A 8 4.56 3.97 -14.74
N GLU A 9 3.68 3.16 -14.13
CA GLU A 9 2.36 3.60 -13.67
C GLU A 9 2.42 4.55 -12.46
N ILE A 10 3.53 4.55 -11.72
CA ILE A 10 3.77 5.39 -10.54
C ILE A 10 4.91 6.39 -10.73
N SER A 11 5.46 6.50 -11.94
CA SER A 11 6.62 7.34 -12.28
C SER A 11 6.41 8.83 -11.99
N HIS A 12 5.17 9.29 -11.98
CA HIS A 12 4.79 10.68 -11.70
C HIS A 12 4.40 10.95 -10.24
N GLU A 13 4.52 9.97 -9.35
CA GLU A 13 4.32 10.20 -7.93
C GLU A 13 5.39 11.16 -7.38
N THR A 14 4.98 12.04 -6.49
CA THR A 14 5.89 12.94 -5.78
C THR A 14 6.03 12.60 -4.31
N GLU A 15 4.97 12.08 -3.71
CA GLU A 15 4.89 11.84 -2.27
C GLU A 15 3.82 10.79 -1.98
N LEU A 16 4.03 9.99 -0.93
CA LEU A 16 3.00 9.15 -0.32
C LEU A 16 2.54 9.83 0.96
N VAL A 17 1.23 10.04 1.08
CA VAL A 17 0.61 10.60 2.28
C VAL A 17 -0.03 9.47 3.06
N TRP A 18 0.46 9.25 4.27
CA TRP A 18 -0.09 8.28 5.23
C TRP A 18 -1.07 8.98 6.17
N LEU A 19 -2.23 8.37 6.38
CA LEU A 19 -3.31 8.89 7.22
C LEU A 19 -3.27 8.35 8.66
N GLU A 20 -2.39 7.39 8.90
CA GLU A 20 -2.14 6.73 10.18
C GLU A 20 -0.70 6.23 10.24
N ASP A 21 -0.29 5.71 11.39
CA ASP A 21 1.03 5.10 11.55
C ASP A 21 1.11 3.75 10.83
N ILE A 22 2.04 3.65 9.89
CA ILE A 22 2.27 2.43 9.09
C ILE A 22 3.24 1.45 9.76
N GLU A 23 3.95 1.87 10.81
CA GLU A 23 4.97 1.04 11.45
C GLU A 23 4.36 -0.21 12.12
N SER A 24 3.11 -0.13 12.56
CA SER A 24 2.38 -1.26 13.14
C SER A 24 1.76 -2.19 12.09
N LEU A 25 1.62 -1.76 10.83
CA LEU A 25 0.88 -2.50 9.80
C LEU A 25 1.76 -3.48 9.04
N ASP A 26 1.50 -4.78 9.17
CA ASP A 26 2.30 -5.82 8.50
C ASP A 26 2.33 -5.68 6.97
N TYR A 27 1.20 -5.26 6.41
CA TYR A 27 1.07 -4.92 5.01
C TYR A 27 -0.01 -3.85 4.83
N VAL A 28 -0.02 -3.25 3.65
CA VAL A 28 -1.16 -2.51 3.12
C VAL A 28 -1.53 -3.09 1.76
N ARG A 29 -2.81 -3.06 1.40
CA ARG A 29 -3.24 -3.34 0.01
C ARG A 29 -3.05 -2.10 -0.83
N GLN A 30 -2.74 -2.25 -2.12
CA GLN A 30 -2.64 -1.14 -3.05
C GLN A 30 -3.53 -1.29 -4.29
N SER A 31 -4.04 -0.17 -4.80
CA SER A 31 -4.73 -0.08 -6.09
C SER A 31 -4.41 1.21 -6.83
N LEU A 32 -4.57 1.22 -8.16
CA LEU A 32 -4.56 2.44 -8.97
C LEU A 32 -5.99 2.92 -9.21
N ASP A 33 -6.36 3.97 -8.49
CA ASP A 33 -7.68 4.57 -8.56
C ASP A 33 -7.73 5.66 -9.63
N ARG A 34 -8.89 5.81 -10.29
CA ARG A 34 -9.15 6.92 -11.22
C ARG A 34 -9.74 8.10 -10.44
N LEU A 35 -8.96 9.15 -10.26
CA LEU A 35 -9.33 10.32 -9.46
C LEU A 35 -9.36 11.60 -10.29
N PRO A 36 -10.26 12.56 -9.99
CA PRO A 36 -10.37 13.81 -10.75
C PRO A 36 -9.20 14.77 -10.53
N THR A 37 -8.42 14.58 -9.46
CA THR A 37 -7.35 15.49 -9.05
C THR A 37 -6.02 14.76 -8.84
N ARG A 38 -4.91 15.46 -9.13
CA ARG A 38 -3.53 15.01 -8.83
C ARG A 38 -3.21 14.98 -7.33
N LYS A 39 -3.90 15.84 -6.57
CA LYS A 39 -3.61 16.13 -5.16
C LYS A 39 -4.88 16.06 -4.30
N GLY A 40 -4.68 16.11 -2.98
CA GLY A 40 -5.74 16.02 -1.98
C GLY A 40 -6.14 14.57 -1.68
N LYS A 41 -6.81 14.41 -0.54
CA LYS A 41 -7.32 13.12 -0.07
C LYS A 41 -8.40 12.61 -1.05
N PRO A 42 -8.22 11.42 -1.64
CA PRO A 42 -9.26 10.82 -2.49
C PRO A 42 -10.54 10.58 -1.69
N ALA A 43 -11.69 10.67 -2.36
CA ALA A 43 -12.93 10.14 -1.79
C ALA A 43 -12.83 8.60 -1.75
N TYR A 44 -13.26 8.00 -0.63
CA TYR A 44 -13.13 6.56 -0.39
C TYR A 44 -14.49 5.98 -0.03
N HIS A 45 -15.01 5.11 -0.90
CA HIS A 45 -16.36 4.54 -0.79
C HIS A 45 -16.34 3.01 -0.89
N ARG A 46 -15.21 2.39 -0.53
CA ARG A 46 -15.03 0.94 -0.52
C ARG A 46 -15.19 0.43 0.89
N ASP A 47 -15.39 -0.88 1.01
CA ASP A 47 -15.27 -1.53 2.31
C ASP A 47 -13.86 -1.35 2.88
N GLY A 48 -13.76 -1.38 4.21
CA GLY A 48 -12.53 -1.10 4.93
C GLY A 48 -12.18 0.37 5.02
N ARG A 49 -10.87 0.65 5.12
CA ARG A 49 -10.36 1.98 5.43
C ARG A 49 -9.14 2.35 4.59
N MET A 50 -9.07 3.62 4.22
CA MET A 50 -7.91 4.19 3.52
C MET A 50 -6.79 4.46 4.52
N VAL A 51 -5.64 3.85 4.27
CA VAL A 51 -4.40 4.00 5.05
C VAL A 51 -3.55 5.14 4.48
N GLY A 52 -3.54 5.32 3.17
CA GLY A 52 -2.75 6.36 2.52
C GLY A 52 -3.02 6.50 1.03
N TYR A 53 -2.35 7.46 0.39
CA TYR A 53 -2.47 7.70 -1.05
C TYR A 53 -1.25 8.42 -1.61
N ALA A 54 -1.03 8.29 -2.92
CA ALA A 54 0.00 9.03 -3.63
C ALA A 54 -0.50 10.41 -4.12
N LEU A 55 0.37 11.39 -4.05
CA LEU A 55 0.27 12.67 -4.76
C LEU A 55 1.00 12.57 -6.10
N LEU A 56 0.47 13.23 -7.12
CA LEU A 56 1.10 13.31 -8.43
C LEU A 56 1.70 14.69 -8.70
N GLY A 57 2.83 14.68 -9.42
CA GLY A 57 3.48 15.87 -9.92
C GLY A 57 2.74 16.53 -11.09
N PRO A 58 3.12 17.77 -11.47
CA PRO A 58 2.49 18.52 -12.55
C PRO A 58 2.57 17.81 -13.91
N GLU A 59 3.65 17.03 -14.14
CA GLU A 59 3.87 16.25 -15.37
C GLU A 59 2.91 15.07 -15.54
N ALA A 60 2.20 14.67 -14.48
CA ALA A 60 1.17 13.64 -14.61
C ALA A 60 0.04 14.15 -15.49
N LYS A 61 -0.23 13.42 -16.58
CA LYS A 61 -1.30 13.75 -17.53
C LYS A 61 -2.57 12.96 -17.18
N PRO A 62 -3.75 13.60 -17.23
CA PRO A 62 -5.00 12.87 -17.08
C PRO A 62 -5.20 11.94 -18.28
N SER A 63 -6.00 10.89 -18.07
CA SER A 63 -6.51 10.05 -19.16
C SER A 63 -7.24 10.91 -20.18
N ARG A 64 -6.93 10.71 -21.48
CA ARG A 64 -7.59 11.42 -22.58
C ARG A 64 -9.09 11.13 -22.66
N SER A 65 -9.53 9.94 -22.23
CA SER A 65 -10.93 9.53 -22.34
C SER A 65 -11.80 9.98 -21.16
N SER A 66 -11.23 10.08 -19.96
CA SER A 66 -12.01 10.34 -18.74
C SER A 66 -11.63 11.63 -18.01
N GLY A 67 -10.52 12.28 -18.39
CA GLY A 67 -10.00 13.44 -17.65
C GLY A 67 -9.44 13.11 -16.25
N THR A 68 -9.45 11.84 -15.84
CA THR A 68 -9.01 11.40 -14.51
C THR A 68 -7.54 10.99 -14.49
N PHE A 69 -6.91 11.10 -13.33
CA PHE A 69 -5.56 10.64 -13.03
C PHE A 69 -5.58 9.25 -12.42
N ARG A 70 -4.61 8.39 -12.77
CA ARG A 70 -4.37 7.13 -12.04
C ARG A 70 -3.51 7.46 -10.81
N ARG A 71 -4.01 7.16 -9.62
CA ARG A 71 -3.34 7.44 -8.35
C ARG A 71 -3.32 6.20 -7.48
N ARG A 72 -2.17 5.91 -6.90
CA ARG A 72 -2.03 4.80 -5.96
C ARG A 72 -2.73 5.14 -4.65
N VAL A 73 -3.56 4.21 -4.17
CA VAL A 73 -4.29 4.29 -2.90
C VAL A 73 -3.96 3.04 -2.09
N PHE A 74 -3.70 3.25 -0.80
CA PHE A 74 -3.39 2.20 0.16
C PHE A 74 -4.54 2.02 1.14
N TRP A 75 -4.90 0.77 1.42
CA TRP A 75 -6.08 0.45 2.21
C TRP A 75 -5.98 -0.91 2.89
N LEU A 76 -6.88 -1.13 3.85
CA LEU A 76 -7.06 -2.38 4.58
C LEU A 76 -8.56 -2.70 4.68
N LEU A 77 -8.90 -3.98 4.63
CA LEU A 77 -10.25 -4.51 4.84
C LEU A 77 -10.45 -4.99 6.28
N PRO A 78 -11.70 -5.11 6.76
CA PRO A 78 -11.98 -5.58 8.11
C PRO A 78 -11.42 -6.97 8.45
N HIS A 79 -11.18 -7.81 7.45
CA HIS A 79 -10.63 -9.17 7.60
C HIS A 79 -9.12 -9.26 7.28
N ASP A 80 -8.45 -8.13 7.08
CA ASP A 80 -6.99 -8.11 6.98
C ASP A 80 -6.36 -8.33 8.37
N ARG A 81 -5.08 -8.74 8.35
CA ARG A 81 -4.38 -9.19 9.57
C ARG A 81 -4.31 -8.14 10.68
N ASP A 82 -4.38 -6.85 10.36
CA ASP A 82 -4.38 -5.79 11.38
C ASP A 82 -5.58 -5.88 12.33
N SER A 83 -6.72 -6.33 11.80
CA SER A 83 -7.99 -6.43 12.52
C SER A 83 -8.28 -7.88 12.94
N GLU A 84 -7.89 -8.85 12.11
CA GLU A 84 -8.07 -10.29 12.36
C GLU A 84 -6.73 -11.05 12.26
N PRO A 85 -5.84 -10.96 13.28
CA PRO A 85 -4.50 -11.53 13.22
C PRO A 85 -4.48 -13.07 13.11
N ALA A 86 -5.50 -13.74 13.66
CA ALA A 86 -5.70 -15.19 13.53
C ALA A 86 -6.63 -15.58 12.36
N GLY A 87 -7.02 -14.63 11.51
CA GLY A 87 -7.97 -14.80 10.43
C GLY A 87 -7.36 -15.34 9.13
N LEU A 88 -8.01 -15.04 8.00
CA LEU A 88 -7.65 -15.55 6.67
C LEU A 88 -6.17 -15.29 6.32
N TYR A 89 -5.65 -14.13 6.69
CA TYR A 89 -4.29 -13.71 6.41
C TYR A 89 -3.33 -13.91 7.59
N ALA A 90 -3.65 -14.80 8.54
CA ALA A 90 -2.70 -15.20 9.59
C ALA A 90 -1.38 -15.73 9.00
N LYS A 91 -1.43 -16.33 7.81
CA LYS A 91 -0.27 -16.71 7.00
C LYS A 91 -0.46 -16.24 5.56
N GLY A 92 0.58 -15.66 5.00
CA GLY A 92 0.56 -15.02 3.70
C GLY A 92 -0.17 -13.67 3.72
N ALA A 93 -0.13 -12.97 2.59
CA ALA A 93 -0.84 -11.72 2.38
C ALA A 93 -1.57 -11.68 1.03
N PRO A 94 -2.58 -10.81 0.89
CA PRO A 94 -3.30 -10.63 -0.38
C PRO A 94 -2.35 -10.38 -1.56
N ALA A 95 -2.74 -10.74 -2.79
CA ALA A 95 -1.85 -10.64 -3.95
C ALA A 95 -1.40 -9.18 -4.24
N GLU A 96 -2.24 -8.21 -3.91
CA GLU A 96 -2.00 -6.78 -4.02
C GLU A 96 -1.33 -6.16 -2.79
N ALA A 97 -1.05 -6.95 -1.74
CA ALA A 97 -0.48 -6.44 -0.50
C ALA A 97 1.04 -6.26 -0.60
N VAL A 98 1.53 -5.21 0.05
CA VAL A 98 2.96 -4.84 0.13
C VAL A 98 3.31 -4.40 1.54
N ASP A 99 4.58 -4.59 1.93
CA ASP A 99 5.09 -4.04 3.18
C ASP A 99 5.20 -2.51 3.05
N PRO A 100 4.47 -1.73 3.87
CA PRO A 100 4.46 -0.28 3.75
C PRO A 100 5.84 0.35 4.00
N ARG A 101 6.74 -0.32 4.72
CA ARG A 101 8.12 0.17 4.98
C ARG A 101 9.01 0.13 3.75
N THR A 102 8.60 -0.62 2.73
CA THR A 102 9.33 -0.71 1.45
C THR A 102 8.83 0.30 0.43
N LEU A 103 7.78 1.05 0.76
CA LEU A 103 7.15 2.01 -0.15
C LEU A 103 7.76 3.39 -0.02
N THR A 104 8.09 3.97 -1.18
CA THR A 104 8.29 5.41 -1.34
C THR A 104 7.65 5.84 -2.66
N ALA A 105 7.57 7.14 -2.92
CA ALA A 105 7.07 7.64 -4.20
C ALA A 105 7.87 7.03 -5.35
N ARG A 106 7.18 6.52 -6.39
CA ARG A 106 7.77 5.85 -7.56
C ARG A 106 8.40 4.48 -7.28
N VAL A 107 8.44 4.03 -6.03
CA VAL A 107 8.88 2.68 -5.66
C VAL A 107 7.64 1.81 -5.43
N LYS A 108 7.55 0.70 -6.16
CA LYS A 108 6.39 -0.21 -6.13
C LYS A 108 6.18 -0.90 -4.78
N GLY A 109 7.22 -0.96 -3.94
CA GLY A 109 7.26 -1.79 -2.74
C GLY A 109 7.32 -3.28 -3.05
N TYR A 110 7.51 -4.09 -2.04
CA TYR A 110 7.52 -5.53 -2.16
C TYR A 110 7.00 -6.20 -0.89
N LYS A 111 6.71 -7.49 -1.01
CA LYS A 111 6.35 -8.33 0.13
C LYS A 111 7.61 -8.74 0.86
N THR A 112 7.62 -8.56 2.18
CA THR A 112 8.65 -9.02 3.12
C THR A 112 8.13 -10.23 3.89
N GLU A 113 9.00 -10.93 4.60
CA GLU A 113 8.63 -12.02 5.51
C GLU A 113 7.56 -11.57 6.52
N ARG A 114 7.70 -10.35 7.05
CA ARG A 114 6.70 -9.73 7.93
C ARG A 114 5.34 -9.61 7.25
N SER A 115 5.30 -9.03 6.06
CA SER A 115 4.05 -8.88 5.32
C SER A 115 3.39 -10.24 5.04
N GLU A 116 4.18 -11.29 4.82
CA GLU A 116 3.69 -12.65 4.57
C GLU A 116 3.35 -13.44 5.84
N GLY A 117 3.41 -12.83 7.03
CA GLY A 117 3.11 -13.51 8.29
C GLY A 117 4.15 -14.57 8.64
N GLY A 118 5.34 -14.45 8.06
CA GLY A 118 6.50 -15.26 8.40
C GLY A 118 7.05 -14.86 9.78
N PRO A 119 7.71 -15.79 10.49
CA PRO A 119 8.43 -15.43 11.70
C PRO A 119 9.51 -14.39 11.36
N PRO A 120 9.90 -13.53 12.32
CA PRO A 120 10.99 -12.57 12.10
C PRO A 120 12.23 -13.30 11.59
N SER A 121 12.87 -12.75 10.56
CA SER A 121 14.08 -13.34 9.99
C SER A 121 15.17 -13.42 11.07
N THR A 122 16.10 -14.37 10.92
CA THR A 122 17.21 -14.55 11.88
C THR A 122 18.00 -13.25 12.07
N ALA A 123 18.20 -12.48 10.99
CA ALA A 123 18.84 -11.16 11.03
C ALA A 123 18.04 -10.11 11.83
N MET A 124 16.70 -10.11 11.75
CA MET A 124 15.86 -9.22 12.58
C MET A 124 15.93 -9.59 14.07
N LYS A 125 16.01 -10.90 14.38
CA LYS A 125 16.22 -11.38 15.75
C LYS A 125 17.59 -10.96 16.29
N GLU A 126 18.64 -11.06 15.48
CA GLU A 126 20.00 -10.66 15.82
C GLU A 126 20.13 -9.14 16.04
N LEU A 127 19.32 -8.34 15.34
CA LEU A 127 19.23 -6.88 15.51
C LEU A 127 18.31 -6.45 16.66
N GLY A 128 17.71 -7.39 17.41
CA GLY A 128 16.82 -7.10 18.55
C GLY A 128 15.47 -6.49 18.17
N ILE A 129 15.07 -6.55 16.90
CA ILE A 129 13.80 -6.02 16.41
C ILE A 129 12.71 -7.06 16.68
N THR A 130 11.83 -6.78 17.64
CA THR A 130 10.66 -7.59 17.94
C THR A 130 9.47 -7.08 17.12
N LEU A 131 8.85 -7.97 16.34
CA LEU A 131 7.52 -7.70 15.79
C LEU A 131 6.50 -7.86 16.93
N PRO A 132 5.49 -6.98 17.04
CA PRO A 132 4.41 -7.20 17.99
C PRO A 132 3.73 -8.55 17.68
N LEU A 133 3.48 -9.31 18.76
CA LEU A 133 2.77 -10.59 18.75
C LEU A 133 1.31 -10.42 18.32
#